data_AF-A0A958IUR0-F1
#
_entry.id   AF-A0A958IUR0-F1
#
_cell.length_a   1.000
_cell.length_b   1.000
_cell.length_c   1.000
_cell.angle_alpha   90.00
_cell.angle_beta   90.00
_cell.angle_gamma   90.00
#
_symmetry.space_group_name_H-M   'P 1'
#
loop_
_entity.id
_entity.type
_entity.pdbx_description
1 polymer ?
#
loop_
_entity_poly.entity_id
_entity_poly.type
_entity_poly.pdbx_seq_one_letter_code
_entity_poly.pdbx_strand_id
1 'polypeptide(L)'
;QDYPITRRVLERQEALQLFKSMHEDLKIELINDLPDEETITAYTQGEFTDLCRGPHVPSTGRLSKYFKLLTLAGAYWRGDERNQMLQRIYATSYPKKQMLEEHINRLEEAKKRDHRKLGKEL
;
A
#
# COMPACT_ATOMS: atom_id res chain seq x y z
N GLN A 1 14.26 -2.73 -12.85
CA GLN A 1 15.57 -3.01 -12.22
C GLN A 1 15.32 -3.96 -11.05
N ASP A 2 16.30 -4.77 -10.66
CA ASP A 2 16.17 -5.72 -9.55
C ASP A 2 16.96 -5.20 -8.33
N TYR A 3 16.29 -4.40 -7.51
CA TYR A 3 16.82 -3.90 -6.24
C TYR A 3 16.57 -4.88 -5.09
N PRO A 4 17.57 -5.15 -4.23
CA PRO A 4 17.34 -5.88 -2.98
C PRO A 4 16.42 -5.07 -2.06
N ILE A 5 15.57 -5.77 -1.32
CA ILE A 5 14.72 -5.16 -0.28
C ILE A 5 15.37 -5.48 1.07
N THR A 6 15.89 -4.46 1.74
CA THR A 6 16.59 -4.61 3.02
C THR A 6 15.70 -4.18 4.18
N ARG A 7 15.56 -5.05 5.18
CA ARG A 7 14.87 -4.74 6.43
C ARG A 7 15.85 -4.09 7.40
N ARG A 8 15.45 -2.96 7.97
CA ARG A 8 16.15 -2.29 9.07
C ARG A 8 15.24 -2.24 10.30
N VAL A 9 15.78 -2.63 11.44
CA VAL A 9 15.17 -2.33 12.74
C VAL A 9 15.73 -0.98 13.17
N LEU A 10 14.85 -0.04 13.51
CA LEU A 10 15.21 1.33 13.83
C LEU A 10 14.78 1.64 15.25
N GLU A 11 15.61 2.40 15.96
CA GLU A 11 15.18 3.05 17.19
C GLU A 11 14.12 4.11 16.86
N ARG A 12 13.19 4.35 17.79
CA ARG A 12 12.08 5.30 17.57
C ARG A 12 12.55 6.68 17.14
N GLN A 13 13.58 7.20 17.79
CA GLN A 13 14.15 8.52 17.45
C GLN A 13 14.82 8.53 16.07
N GLU A 14 15.50 7.44 15.69
CA GLU A 14 16.09 7.29 14.35
C GLU A 14 15.00 7.28 13.28
N ALA A 15 13.92 6.52 13.49
CA ALA A 15 12.79 6.45 12.57
C ALA A 15 12.11 7.83 12.40
N LEU A 16 11.87 8.54 13.51
CA LEU A 16 11.29 9.89 13.47
C LEU A 16 12.16 10.87 12.68
N GLN A 17 13.47 10.86 12.90
CA GLN A 17 14.41 11.72 12.15
C GLN A 17 14.44 11.37 10.65
N LEU A 18 14.46 10.08 10.32
CA LEU A 18 14.46 9.59 8.96
C LEU A 18 13.23 10.10 8.19
N PHE A 19 12.03 9.81 8.68
CA PHE A 19 10.79 10.21 7.99
C PHE A 19 10.55 11.72 8.02
N LYS A 20 11.07 12.44 9.02
CA LYS A 20 11.10 13.90 9.01
C LYS A 20 11.96 14.48 7.90
N SER A 21 13.14 13.90 7.65
CA SER A 21 14.01 14.34 6.55
C SER A 21 13.41 14.04 5.16
N MET A 22 12.48 13.08 5.09
CA MET A 22 11.76 12.70 3.87
C MET A 22 10.43 13.46 3.69
N HIS A 23 10.06 14.34 4.62
CA HIS A 23 8.76 15.05 4.62
C HIS A 23 7.55 14.11 4.66
N GLU A 24 7.64 13.01 5.40
CA GLU A 24 6.61 11.98 5.52
C GLU A 24 5.82 12.13 6.84
N ASP A 25 5.09 13.24 7.00
CA ASP A 25 4.43 13.62 8.26
C ASP A 25 3.43 12.57 8.76
N LEU A 26 2.69 11.92 7.87
CA LEU A 26 1.75 10.85 8.22
C LEU A 26 2.45 9.63 8.86
N LYS A 27 3.69 9.33 8.44
CA LYS A 27 4.48 8.24 9.04
C LYS A 27 5.01 8.63 10.42
N ILE A 28 5.32 9.91 10.63
CA ILE A 28 5.72 10.45 11.94
C ILE A 28 4.56 10.32 12.94
N GLU A 29 3.35 10.71 12.53
CA GLU A 29 2.14 10.52 13.36
C GLU A 29 1.93 9.04 13.70
N LEU A 30 2.05 8.14 12.71
CA LEU A 30 1.93 6.70 12.96
C LEU A 30 2.94 6.20 13.99
N ILE A 31 4.21 6.63 13.89
CA ILE A 31 5.25 6.21 14.83
C ILE A 31 4.92 6.70 16.24
N ASN A 32 4.52 7.97 16.40
CA ASN A 32 4.20 8.54 17.71
C ASN A 32 3.03 7.81 18.41
N ASP A 33 2.11 7.25 17.63
CA ASP A 33 0.97 6.48 18.15
C ASP A 33 1.30 5.02 18.52
N LEU A 34 2.45 4.50 18.08
CA LEU A 34 2.85 3.15 18.44
C LEU A 34 3.23 3.08 19.92
N PRO A 35 2.89 2.00 20.66
CA PRO A 35 3.39 1.75 22.00
C PRO A 35 4.92 1.72 22.07
N ASP A 36 5.51 2.14 23.18
CA ASP A 36 6.98 2.25 23.32
C ASP A 36 7.73 0.93 23.11
N GLU A 37 7.09 -0.20 23.45
CA GLU A 37 7.65 -1.54 23.32
C GLU A 37 7.61 -2.08 21.88
N GLU A 38 6.92 -1.40 20.96
CA GLU A 38 6.77 -1.85 19.58
C GLU A 38 8.08 -1.71 18.80
N THR A 39 8.51 -2.79 18.16
CA THR A 39 9.68 -2.77 17.28
C THR A 39 9.36 -2.01 15.99
N ILE A 40 10.05 -0.90 15.75
CA ILE A 40 9.89 -0.12 14.53
C ILE A 40 10.82 -0.68 13.45
N THR A 41 10.25 -1.00 12.29
CA THR A 41 11.01 -1.48 11.14
C THR A 41 10.71 -0.68 9.89
N ALA A 42 11.75 -0.50 9.08
CA ALA A 42 11.66 0.10 7.76
C ALA A 42 12.23 -0.84 6.70
N TYR A 43 11.72 -0.74 5.49
CA TYR A 43 12.19 -1.47 4.33
C TYR A 43 12.72 -0.50 3.29
N THR A 44 13.95 -0.69 2.84
CA THR A 44 14.60 0.14 1.82
C THR A 44 14.76 -0.66 0.52
N GLN A 45 14.37 -0.07 -0.60
CA GLN A 45 14.54 -0.60 -1.95
C GLN A 45 15.03 0.50 -2.89
N GLY A 46 16.31 0.45 -3.28
CA GLY A 46 16.93 1.56 -4.02
C GLY A 46 16.86 2.86 -3.22
N GLU A 47 16.24 3.90 -3.79
CA GLU A 47 16.07 5.21 -3.15
C GLU A 47 14.81 5.31 -2.27
N PHE A 48 13.92 4.31 -2.33
CA PHE A 48 12.66 4.33 -1.60
C PHE A 48 12.79 3.62 -0.26
N THR A 49 12.34 4.26 0.82
CA THR A 49 12.27 3.68 2.16
C THR A 49 10.88 3.84 2.75
N ASP A 50 10.32 2.76 3.28
CA ASP A 50 8.97 2.73 3.81
C ASP A 50 8.87 2.13 5.21
N LEU A 51 7.92 2.64 6.00
CA LEU A 51 7.61 2.15 7.34
C LEU A 51 6.65 0.96 7.22
N CYS A 52 7.14 -0.25 7.50
CA CYS A 52 6.30 -1.45 7.44
C CYS A 52 6.85 -2.54 8.36
N ARG A 53 5.95 -3.38 8.90
CA ARG A 53 6.32 -4.54 9.74
C ARG A 53 6.75 -5.76 8.90
N GLY A 54 6.26 -5.85 7.65
CA GLY A 54 6.55 -6.95 6.74
C GLY A 54 5.88 -8.29 7.10
N PRO A 55 6.34 -9.42 6.53
CA PRO A 55 7.52 -9.57 5.69
C PRO A 55 7.33 -9.09 4.23
N HIS A 56 8.44 -8.74 3.58
CA HIS A 56 8.50 -8.39 2.15
C HIS A 56 9.21 -9.49 1.35
N VAL A 57 9.06 -9.46 0.02
CA VAL A 57 9.87 -10.27 -0.88
C VAL A 57 11.36 -9.86 -0.82
N PRO A 58 12.32 -10.74 -1.13
CA PRO A 58 13.75 -10.42 -0.99
C PRO A 58 14.28 -9.34 -1.95
N SER A 59 13.66 -9.19 -3.12
CA SER A 59 14.06 -8.21 -4.12
C SER A 59 12.86 -7.77 -4.98
N THR A 60 12.95 -6.58 -5.55
CA THR A 60 11.91 -6.05 -6.46
C THR A 60 11.76 -6.89 -7.73
N GLY A 61 12.79 -7.61 -8.17
CA GLY A 61 12.70 -8.58 -9.27
C GLY A 61 11.88 -9.83 -8.94
N ARG A 62 11.64 -10.11 -7.65
CA ARG A 62 10.75 -11.19 -7.18
C ARG A 62 9.28 -10.75 -7.08
N LEU A 63 8.99 -9.45 -7.23
CA LEU A 63 7.61 -9.00 -7.34
C LEU A 63 6.97 -9.63 -8.56
N SER A 64 5.69 -9.99 -8.44
CA SER A 64 5.00 -10.52 -9.59
C SER A 64 4.91 -9.47 -10.69
N LYS A 65 5.28 -9.89 -11.90
CA LYS A 65 5.08 -9.11 -13.13
C LYS A 65 3.59 -8.95 -13.48
N TYR A 66 2.72 -9.75 -12.86
CA TYR A 66 1.29 -9.73 -13.10
C TYR A 66 0.58 -8.98 -11.97
N PHE A 67 0.52 -7.66 -12.12
CA PHE A 67 -0.28 -6.79 -11.27
C PHE A 67 -1.12 -5.85 -12.13
N LYS A 68 -2.21 -5.32 -11.56
CA LYS A 68 -3.07 -4.36 -12.24
C LYS A 68 -3.59 -3.32 -11.25
N LEU A 69 -3.50 -2.04 -11.62
CA LEU A 69 -4.21 -0.95 -10.95
C LEU A 69 -5.70 -1.04 -11.28
N LEU A 70 -6.56 -0.93 -10.27
CA LEU A 70 -7.99 -1.17 -10.37
C LEU A 70 -8.79 0.12 -10.37
N THR A 71 -8.79 0.84 -9.25
CA THR A 71 -9.63 2.02 -9.05
C THR A 71 -8.91 3.05 -8.18
N LEU A 72 -9.29 4.31 -8.35
CA LEU A 72 -8.90 5.42 -7.50
C LEU A 72 -10.09 5.80 -6.61
N ALA A 73 -9.86 6.05 -5.33
CA ALA A 73 -10.87 6.51 -4.39
C ALA A 73 -10.31 7.62 -3.50
N GLY A 74 -11.19 8.46 -2.94
CA GLY A 74 -10.86 9.30 -1.81
C GLY A 74 -10.95 8.52 -0.51
N ALA A 75 -10.05 8.78 0.43
CA ALA A 75 -10.12 8.28 1.80
C ALA A 75 -9.67 9.38 2.76
N TYR A 76 -10.24 9.43 3.95
CA TYR A 76 -9.78 10.39 4.96
C TYR A 76 -8.80 9.74 5.92
N TRP A 77 -7.84 10.52 6.42
CA TRP A 77 -6.89 10.04 7.40
C TRP A 77 -7.60 9.53 8.66
N ARG A 78 -7.27 8.31 9.10
CA ARG A 78 -7.95 7.56 10.18
C ARG A 78 -9.45 7.32 9.97
N GLY A 79 -9.96 7.57 8.76
CA GLY A 79 -11.38 7.43 8.45
C GLY A 79 -12.28 8.54 9.01
N ASP A 80 -11.70 9.63 9.52
CA ASP A 80 -12.44 10.80 10.04
C ASP A 80 -12.50 11.89 8.96
N GLU A 81 -13.71 12.28 8.55
CA GLU A 81 -13.97 13.26 7.49
C GLU A 81 -13.40 14.66 7.77
N ARG A 82 -13.07 14.96 9.02
CA ARG A 82 -12.47 16.23 9.43
C ARG A 82 -10.96 16.29 9.16
N ASN A 83 -10.34 15.14 8.94
CA ASN A 83 -8.92 15.05 8.66
C ASN A 83 -8.62 15.24 7.17
N GLN A 84 -7.33 15.27 6.83
CA GLN A 84 -6.86 15.38 5.46
C GLN A 84 -7.47 14.29 4.55
N MET A 85 -7.98 14.71 3.39
CA MET A 85 -8.39 13.82 2.31
C MET A 85 -7.14 13.30 1.58
N LEU A 86 -7.05 11.98 1.46
CA LEU A 86 -6.00 11.22 0.81
C LEU A 86 -6.53 10.54 -0.45
N GLN A 87 -5.63 10.27 -1.39
CA GLN A 87 -5.93 9.49 -2.58
C GLN A 87 -5.54 8.03 -2.34
N ARG A 88 -6.51 7.13 -2.45
CA ARG A 88 -6.32 5.69 -2.30
C ARG A 88 -6.32 5.03 -3.68
N ILE A 89 -5.22 4.38 -4.02
CA ILE A 89 -5.06 3.61 -5.25
C ILE A 89 -5.21 2.12 -4.93
N TYR A 90 -6.20 1.47 -5.52
CA TYR A 90 -6.40 0.02 -5.39
C TYR A 90 -5.67 -0.72 -6.50
N ALA A 91 -5.00 -1.82 -6.15
CA ALA A 91 -4.31 -2.69 -7.09
C ALA A 91 -4.37 -4.15 -6.62
N THR A 92 -4.14 -5.07 -7.54
CA THR A 92 -4.04 -6.51 -7.25
C THR A 92 -2.83 -7.12 -7.95
N SER A 93 -2.25 -8.17 -7.38
CA SER A 93 -1.05 -8.86 -7.89
C SER A 93 -1.16 -10.37 -7.70
N TYR A 94 -0.73 -11.15 -8.69
CA TYR A 94 -0.82 -12.61 -8.70
C TYR A 94 0.44 -13.27 -9.25
N PRO A 95 0.87 -14.46 -8.79
CA PRO A 95 2.10 -15.10 -9.26
C PRO A 95 2.03 -15.57 -10.72
N LYS A 96 0.83 -15.79 -11.29
CA LYS A 96 0.61 -16.24 -12.67
C LYS A 96 -0.34 -15.30 -13.42
N LYS A 97 -0.10 -15.10 -14.71
CA LYS A 97 -0.92 -14.26 -15.59
C LYS A 97 -2.39 -14.69 -15.61
N GLN A 98 -2.63 -15.99 -15.76
CA GLN A 98 -3.99 -16.55 -15.82
C GLN A 98 -4.81 -16.23 -14.57
N MET A 99 -4.20 -16.26 -13.38
CA MET A 99 -4.91 -15.94 -12.12
C MET A 99 -5.34 -14.47 -12.07
N LEU A 100 -4.49 -13.57 -12.57
CA LEU A 100 -4.84 -12.16 -12.69
C LEU A 100 -6.01 -11.98 -13.67
N GLU A 101 -5.94 -12.58 -14.85
CA GLU A 101 -7.00 -12.49 -15.86
C GLU A 101 -8.33 -13.05 -15.34
N GLU A 102 -8.32 -14.21 -14.69
CA GLU A 102 -9.51 -14.80 -14.05
C GLU A 102 -10.09 -13.88 -12.97
N HIS A 103 -9.24 -13.23 -12.16
CA HIS A 103 -9.71 -12.28 -11.17
C HIS A 103 -10.34 -11.03 -11.80
N ILE A 104 -9.70 -10.45 -12.82
CA ILE A 104 -10.23 -9.28 -13.53
C ILE A 104 -11.56 -9.62 -14.21
N ASN A 105 -11.67 -10.78 -14.85
CA ASN A 105 -12.93 -11.23 -15.47
C ASN A 105 -14.05 -11.34 -14.42
N ARG A 106 -13.76 -11.89 -13.23
CA ARG A 106 -14.74 -11.94 -12.13
C ARG A 106 -15.18 -10.56 -11.66
N LEU A 107 -14.27 -9.59 -11.58
CA LEU A 107 -14.61 -8.22 -11.22
C LEU A 107 -15.52 -7.56 -12.26
N GLU A 108 -15.26 -7.77 -13.55
CA GLU A 108 -16.10 -7.21 -14.62
C GLU A 108 -17.50 -7.84 -14.65
N GLU A 109 -17.61 -9.16 -14.44
CA GLU A 109 -18.91 -9.83 -14.31
C GLU A 109 -19.70 -9.34 -13.09
N ALA A 110 -19.03 -9.08 -11.95
CA ALA A 110 -19.67 -8.50 -10.78
C ALA A 110 -20.20 -7.09 -11.05
N LYS A 111 -19.43 -6.24 -11.76
CA LYS A 111 -19.84 -4.87 -12.13
C LYS A 111 -21.07 -4.84 -13.04
N LYS A 112 -21.22 -5.82 -13.95
CA LYS A 112 -22.41 -5.93 -14.81
C LYS A 112 -23.71 -6.17 -14.04
N ARG A 113 -23.60 -6.75 -12.83
CA ARG A 113 -24.74 -7.10 -11.97
C ARG A 113 -24.95 -6.09 -10.83
N ASP A 114 -24.29 -4.93 -10.90
CA ASP A 114 -24.47 -3.87 -9.92
C ASP A 114 -25.86 -3.23 -10.10
N HIS A 115 -26.68 -3.30 -9.05
CA HIS A 115 -28.03 -2.74 -9.05
C HIS A 115 -28.07 -1.25 -9.41
N ARG A 116 -27.02 -0.49 -9.07
CA ARG A 116 -26.92 0.94 -9.40
C ARG A 116 -26.72 1.19 -10.89
N LYS A 117 -26.06 0.25 -11.57
CA LYS A 117 -25.84 0.29 -13.03
C LYS A 117 -27.11 -0.16 -13.75
N LEU A 118 -27.65 -1.31 -13.36
CA LEU A 118 -28.86 -1.87 -13.97
C LEU A 118 -30.07 -0.93 -13.84
N GLY A 119 -30.24 -0.29 -12.67
CA GLY A 119 -31.33 0.66 -12.46
C GLY A 119 -31.21 1.97 -13.23
N LYS A 120 -30.07 2.24 -13.89
CA LYS A 120 -29.88 3.40 -14.79
C LYS A 120 -30.02 3.00 -16.27
N GLU A 121 -29.80 1.74 -16.60
CA GLU A 121 -29.84 1.20 -17.97
C GLU A 121 -31.21 0.62 -18.35
N LEU A 122 -32.05 0.27 -17.37
CA LEU A 122 -33.46 -0.16 -17.51
C LEU A 122 -34.42 0.99 -17.19
#